data_AF-A0A959JNR4-F1
#
_entry.id   AF-A0A959JNR4-F1
#
_cell.length_a   1.000
_cell.length_b   1.000
_cell.length_c   1.000
_cell.angle_alpha   90.00
_cell.angle_beta   90.00
_cell.angle_gamma   90.00
#
_symmetry.space_group_name_H-M   'P 1'
#
loop_
_entity.id
_entity.type
_entity.pdbx_description
1 polymer ?
#
loop_
_entity_poly.entity_id
_entity_poly.type
_entity_poly.pdbx_seq_one_letter_code
_entity_poly.pdbx_strand_id
1 'polypeptide(L)'
;MAKETEVPGPQWLQSKVRRYITLTDEEAVTFWSFFKKQNLKNKELLLKVGAVCEYFALVTDGCLMNYYVDENGFEHVLQFATPMWWTADLNSLINGVPSNYSIRALTASKVLLLSKSDLDELYRKVPATERYFRIIFQNSLIAHQQRIMRNHAYNAEERYRQF
;
A
#
# COMPACT_ATOMS: atom_id res chain seq x y z
N MET A 1 -17.24 -11.39 33.06
CA MET A 1 -16.15 -12.02 32.28
C MET A 1 -16.02 -11.25 30.97
N ALA A 2 -14.99 -10.43 30.83
CA ALA A 2 -14.72 -9.73 29.57
C ALA A 2 -14.30 -10.78 28.53
N LYS A 3 -14.98 -10.82 27.39
CA LYS A 3 -14.52 -11.60 26.24
C LYS A 3 -13.18 -11.00 25.82
N GLU A 4 -12.11 -11.79 25.82
CA GLU A 4 -10.87 -11.44 25.14
C GLU A 4 -11.23 -11.13 23.69
N THR A 5 -11.15 -9.85 23.32
CA THR A 5 -11.45 -9.43 21.96
C THR A 5 -10.22 -9.77 21.14
N GLU A 6 -10.23 -10.94 20.50
CA GLU A 6 -9.11 -11.42 19.68
C GLU A 6 -8.80 -10.38 18.59
N VAL A 7 -7.62 -9.78 18.67
CA VAL A 7 -7.19 -8.73 17.74
C VAL A 7 -7.05 -9.34 16.34
N PRO A 8 -7.83 -8.89 15.34
CA PRO A 8 -7.79 -9.47 14.01
C PRO A 8 -6.42 -9.25 13.35
N GLY A 9 -5.93 -10.26 12.64
CA GLY A 9 -4.71 -10.16 11.82
C GLY A 9 -3.46 -10.77 12.46
N PRO A 10 -2.44 -11.13 11.66
CA PRO A 10 -1.28 -11.87 12.17
C PRO A 10 -0.48 -11.08 13.21
N GLN A 11 -0.03 -11.75 14.27
CA GLN A 11 0.72 -11.13 15.38
C GLN A 11 1.99 -10.39 14.90
N TRP A 12 2.66 -10.93 13.87
CA TRP A 12 3.83 -10.28 13.26
C TRP A 12 3.48 -8.92 12.63
N LEU A 13 2.31 -8.80 12.01
CA LEU A 13 1.86 -7.58 11.35
C LEU A 13 1.50 -6.52 12.41
N GLN A 14 0.81 -6.94 13.47
CA GLN A 14 0.53 -6.08 14.62
C GLN A 14 1.82 -5.52 15.23
N SER A 15 2.83 -6.36 15.41
CA SER A 15 4.14 -5.93 15.95
C SER A 15 4.81 -4.87 15.08
N LYS A 16 4.63 -4.90 13.75
CA LYS A 16 5.22 -3.93 12.82
C LYS A 16 4.52 -2.58 12.90
N VAL A 17 3.18 -2.57 12.98
CA VAL A 17 2.41 -1.32 13.19
C VAL A 17 2.78 -0.69 14.52
N ARG A 18 2.90 -1.49 15.59
CA ARG A 18 3.28 -1.05 16.93
C ARG A 18 4.69 -0.43 17.04
N ARG A 19 5.54 -0.57 16.01
CA ARG A 19 6.85 0.13 15.96
C ARG A 19 6.72 1.63 15.69
N TYR A 20 5.60 2.07 15.11
CA TYR A 20 5.38 3.46 14.74
C TYR A 20 4.44 4.19 15.71
N ILE A 21 3.48 3.46 16.27
CA ILE A 21 2.40 3.98 17.12
C ILE A 21 2.08 2.99 18.25
N THR A 22 1.59 3.51 19.38
CA THR A 22 1.02 2.68 20.45
C THR A 22 -0.48 2.61 20.27
N LEU A 23 -1.05 1.42 20.38
CA LEU A 23 -2.49 1.17 20.34
C LEU A 23 -2.89 0.35 21.58
N THR A 24 -4.02 0.68 22.19
CA THR A 24 -4.74 -0.23 23.09
C THR A 24 -5.26 -1.44 22.31
N ASP A 25 -5.70 -2.49 23.00
CA ASP A 25 -6.22 -3.68 22.33
C ASP A 25 -7.56 -3.38 21.63
N GLU A 26 -8.40 -2.53 22.21
CA GLU A 26 -9.64 -2.05 21.61
C GLU A 26 -9.38 -1.21 20.34
N GLU A 27 -8.39 -0.32 20.37
CA GLU A 27 -7.97 0.45 19.19
C GLU A 27 -7.37 -0.45 18.12
N ALA A 28 -6.60 -1.48 18.50
CA ALA A 28 -6.04 -2.43 17.56
C ALA A 28 -7.15 -3.24 16.88
N VAL A 29 -8.14 -3.74 17.63
CA VAL A 29 -9.32 -4.42 17.07
C VAL A 29 -10.04 -3.49 16.09
N THR A 30 -10.26 -2.25 16.49
CA THR A 30 -10.92 -1.23 15.65
C THR A 30 -10.12 -0.98 14.37
N PHE A 31 -8.81 -0.75 14.48
CA PHE A 31 -7.91 -0.55 13.35
C PHE A 31 -8.01 -1.67 12.33
N TRP A 32 -7.88 -2.93 12.75
CA TRP A 32 -7.91 -4.07 11.84
C TRP A 32 -9.29 -4.34 11.24
N SER A 33 -10.37 -3.88 11.87
CA SER A 33 -11.74 -4.07 11.37
C SER A 33 -12.04 -3.28 10.08
N PHE A 34 -11.30 -2.21 9.80
CA PHE A 34 -11.47 -1.40 8.59
C PHE A 34 -10.85 -2.03 7.33
N PHE A 35 -10.09 -3.11 7.48
CA PHE A 35 -9.36 -3.71 6.37
C PHE A 35 -10.13 -4.86 5.72
N LYS A 36 -10.33 -4.76 4.41
CA LYS A 36 -10.81 -5.87 3.58
C LYS A 36 -9.63 -6.73 3.12
N LYS A 37 -9.68 -8.03 3.37
CA LYS A 37 -8.69 -8.98 2.85
C LYS A 37 -8.98 -9.29 1.38
N GLN A 38 -7.96 -9.30 0.54
CA GLN A 38 -8.07 -9.76 -0.84
C GLN A 38 -6.85 -10.59 -1.23
N ASN A 39 -7.10 -11.69 -1.94
CA ASN A 39 -6.06 -12.49 -2.56
C ASN A 39 -6.05 -12.20 -4.06
N LEU A 40 -4.85 -12.08 -4.63
CA LEU A 40 -4.63 -11.84 -6.05
C LEU A 40 -3.85 -13.02 -6.63
N LYS A 41 -4.28 -13.51 -7.78
CA LYS A 41 -3.54 -14.48 -8.58
C LYS A 41 -2.37 -13.78 -9.28
N ASN A 42 -1.39 -14.58 -9.73
CA ASN A 42 -0.32 -14.05 -10.58
C ASN A 42 -0.92 -13.33 -11.81
N LYS A 43 -0.41 -12.14 -12.13
CA LYS A 43 -0.86 -11.23 -13.19
C LYS A 43 -2.24 -10.61 -13.00
N GLU A 44 -2.92 -10.87 -11.88
CA GLU A 44 -4.22 -10.24 -11.59
C GLU A 44 -4.04 -8.75 -11.32
N LEU A 45 -4.94 -7.94 -11.89
CA LEU A 45 -4.95 -6.49 -11.69
C LEU A 45 -5.66 -6.15 -10.37
N LEU A 46 -4.98 -5.38 -9.53
CA LEU A 46 -5.61 -4.69 -8.41
C LEU A 46 -6.23 -3.36 -8.87
N LEU A 47 -5.57 -2.68 -9.81
CA LEU A 47 -6.04 -1.43 -10.42
C LEU A 47 -5.75 -1.46 -11.91
N LYS A 48 -6.74 -1.09 -12.71
CA LYS A 48 -6.59 -0.92 -14.15
C LYS A 48 -6.53 0.57 -14.48
N VAL A 49 -5.64 0.95 -15.39
CA VAL A 49 -5.59 2.31 -15.96
C VAL A 49 -6.97 2.76 -16.45
N GLY A 50 -7.31 4.02 -16.19
CA GLY A 50 -8.62 4.60 -16.49
C GLY A 50 -9.72 4.30 -15.47
N ALA A 51 -9.52 3.35 -14.54
CA ALA A 51 -10.42 3.16 -13.40
C ALA A 51 -10.07 4.13 -12.26
N VAL A 52 -11.05 4.45 -11.41
CA VAL A 52 -10.80 5.18 -10.16
C VAL A 52 -10.25 4.19 -9.12
N CYS A 53 -9.16 4.55 -8.46
CA CYS A 53 -8.57 3.78 -7.38
C CYS A 53 -9.41 3.93 -6.11
N GLU A 54 -9.95 2.83 -5.61
CA GLU A 54 -10.86 2.87 -4.44
C GLU A 54 -10.15 2.54 -3.12
N TYR A 55 -8.99 1.88 -3.20
CA TYR A 55 -8.33 1.29 -2.05
C TYR A 55 -6.85 1.65 -1.97
N PHE A 56 -6.41 1.93 -0.75
CA PHE A 56 -5.01 1.88 -0.36
C PHE A 56 -4.66 0.46 0.09
N ALA A 57 -3.72 -0.19 -0.60
CA ALA A 57 -3.43 -1.59 -0.39
C ALA A 57 -2.11 -1.79 0.35
N LEU A 58 -2.16 -2.53 1.46
CA LEU A 58 -0.98 -3.05 2.14
C LEU A 58 -0.70 -4.46 1.64
N VAL A 59 0.49 -4.69 1.08
CA VAL A 59 0.94 -6.02 0.69
C VAL A 59 1.37 -6.78 1.95
N THR A 60 0.76 -7.93 2.20
CA THR A 60 1.11 -8.81 3.33
C THR A 60 1.88 -10.04 2.91
N ASP A 61 1.76 -10.45 1.64
CA ASP A 61 2.49 -11.54 1.01
C ASP A 61 2.51 -11.34 -0.51
N GLY A 62 3.54 -11.83 -1.19
CA GLY A 62 3.74 -11.66 -2.64
C GLY A 62 4.34 -10.31 -3.04
N CYS A 63 4.10 -9.89 -4.29
CA CYS A 63 4.67 -8.66 -4.85
C CYS A 63 3.73 -8.05 -5.90
N LEU A 64 3.50 -6.74 -5.79
CA LEU A 64 2.76 -5.96 -6.78
C LEU A 64 3.69 -5.05 -7.58
N MET A 65 3.29 -4.72 -8.80
CA MET A 65 3.99 -3.81 -9.70
C MET A 65 3.04 -2.70 -10.15
N ASN A 66 3.43 -1.46 -9.90
CA ASN A 66 2.78 -0.26 -10.42
C ASN A 66 3.48 0.11 -11.73
N TYR A 67 2.71 0.30 -12.80
CA TYR A 67 3.28 0.55 -14.12
C TYR A 67 2.38 1.40 -15.02
N TYR A 68 3.03 2.32 -15.73
CA TYR A 68 2.44 3.14 -16.78
C TYR A 68 2.66 2.47 -18.14
N VAL A 69 1.75 2.68 -19.10
CA VAL A 69 1.92 2.24 -20.48
C VAL A 69 1.98 3.48 -21.36
N ASP A 70 3.06 3.64 -22.12
CA ASP A 70 3.20 4.80 -23.01
C ASP A 70 2.42 4.65 -24.33
N GLU A 71 2.46 5.70 -25.16
CA GLU A 71 1.75 5.73 -26.45
C GLU A 71 2.23 4.67 -27.44
N ASN A 72 3.45 4.14 -27.27
CA ASN A 72 4.01 3.07 -28.08
C ASN A 72 3.69 1.67 -27.50
N GLY A 73 2.99 1.61 -26.36
CA GLY A 73 2.63 0.37 -25.69
C GLY A 73 3.70 -0.20 -24.75
N PHE A 74 4.77 0.55 -24.44
CA PHE A 74 5.80 0.07 -23.52
C PHE A 74 5.39 0.23 -22.06
N GLU A 75 5.58 -0.84 -21.28
CA GLU A 75 5.37 -0.81 -19.83
C GLU A 75 6.56 -0.13 -19.13
N HIS A 76 6.29 0.99 -18.46
CA HIS A 76 7.23 1.70 -17.60
C HIS A 76 6.93 1.39 -16.15
N VAL A 77 7.83 0.68 -15.48
CA VAL A 77 7.68 0.34 -14.06
C VAL A 77 7.90 1.59 -13.21
N LEU A 78 6.89 1.93 -12.40
CA LEU A 78 6.96 3.03 -11.44
C LEU A 78 7.51 2.56 -10.10
N GLN A 79 7.04 1.39 -9.65
CA GLN A 79 7.35 0.86 -8.33
C GLN A 79 7.01 -0.63 -8.24
N PHE A 80 7.79 -1.37 -7.45
CA PHE A 80 7.37 -2.64 -6.87
C PHE A 80 6.96 -2.45 -5.39
N ALA A 81 5.90 -3.12 -4.97
CA ALA A 81 5.42 -3.16 -3.59
C ALA A 81 5.53 -4.59 -3.06
N THR A 82 6.45 -4.80 -2.13
CA THR A 82 6.74 -6.06 -1.44
C THR A 82 6.02 -6.11 -0.08
N PRO A 83 6.08 -7.22 0.68
CA PRO A 83 5.40 -7.32 1.96
C PRO A 83 5.78 -6.17 2.91
N MET A 84 4.80 -5.65 3.63
CA MET A 84 4.84 -4.42 4.45
C MET A 84 4.89 -3.10 3.68
N TRP A 85 4.75 -3.14 2.35
CA TRP A 85 4.66 -1.94 1.54
C TRP A 85 3.21 -1.57 1.20
N TRP A 86 2.91 -0.27 1.26
CA TRP A 86 1.63 0.29 0.89
C TRP A 86 1.64 0.81 -0.56
N THR A 87 0.60 0.55 -1.33
CA THR A 87 0.48 0.99 -2.72
C THR A 87 -0.95 1.41 -3.09
N ALA A 88 -1.05 2.47 -3.88
CA ALA A 88 -2.26 2.96 -4.56
C ALA A 88 -1.87 4.05 -5.55
N ASP A 89 -2.78 4.39 -6.46
CA ASP A 89 -2.78 5.71 -7.08
C ASP A 89 -3.41 6.72 -6.12
N LEU A 90 -2.57 7.44 -5.37
CA LEU A 90 -3.02 8.42 -4.39
C LEU A 90 -3.81 9.57 -5.01
N ASN A 91 -3.45 10.02 -6.21
CA ASN A 91 -4.20 11.09 -6.87
C ASN A 91 -5.61 10.60 -7.22
N SER A 92 -5.70 9.40 -7.78
CA SER A 92 -6.97 8.76 -8.10
C SER A 92 -7.82 8.49 -6.84
N LEU A 93 -7.19 7.94 -5.78
CA LEU A 93 -7.86 7.63 -4.52
C LEU A 93 -8.40 8.87 -3.81
N ILE A 94 -7.61 9.94 -3.72
CA ILE A 94 -7.96 11.14 -2.95
C ILE A 94 -8.94 12.02 -3.73
N ASN A 95 -8.65 12.25 -5.02
CA ASN A 95 -9.38 13.21 -5.86
C ASN A 95 -10.49 12.56 -6.69
N GLY A 96 -10.64 11.23 -6.67
CA GLY A 96 -11.68 10.53 -7.41
C GLY A 96 -11.51 10.60 -8.93
N VAL A 97 -10.28 10.81 -9.41
CA VAL A 97 -9.96 10.91 -10.84
C VAL A 97 -9.52 9.56 -11.41
N PRO A 98 -9.70 9.29 -12.70
CA PRO A 98 -9.16 8.08 -13.33
C PRO A 98 -7.65 7.94 -13.13
N SER A 99 -7.19 6.71 -12.86
CA SER A 99 -5.76 6.44 -12.69
C SER A 99 -5.01 6.47 -14.03
N ASN A 100 -3.81 7.01 -14.01
CA ASN A 100 -2.91 7.04 -15.17
C ASN A 100 -2.10 5.76 -15.33
N TYR A 101 -2.14 4.84 -14.36
CA TYR A 101 -1.33 3.63 -14.37
C TYR A 101 -2.10 2.44 -13.83
N SER A 102 -1.52 1.25 -13.95
CA SER A 102 -2.11 0.01 -13.45
C SER A 102 -1.28 -0.55 -12.30
N ILE A 103 -1.91 -1.36 -11.45
CA ILE A 103 -1.27 -2.13 -10.40
C ILE A 103 -1.61 -3.60 -10.62
N ARG A 104 -0.59 -4.43 -10.85
CA ARG A 104 -0.76 -5.89 -11.04
C ARG A 104 0.05 -6.69 -10.04
N ALA A 105 -0.43 -7.88 -9.72
CA ALA A 105 0.34 -8.88 -9.00
C ALA A 105 1.39 -9.54 -9.91
N LEU A 106 2.63 -9.65 -9.44
CA LEU A 106 3.71 -10.40 -10.12
C LEU A 106 3.80 -11.85 -9.66
N THR A 107 3.28 -12.13 -8.48
CA THR A 107 3.15 -13.45 -7.88
C THR A 107 1.79 -13.55 -7.21
N ALA A 108 1.35 -14.76 -6.83
CA ALA A 108 0.19 -14.87 -5.96
C ALA A 108 0.41 -14.02 -4.70
N SER A 109 -0.51 -13.09 -4.43
CA SER A 109 -0.31 -12.04 -3.43
C SER A 109 -1.50 -11.94 -2.48
N LYS A 110 -1.24 -11.53 -1.24
CA LYS A 110 -2.27 -11.25 -0.23
C LYS A 110 -2.18 -9.79 0.18
N VAL A 111 -3.29 -9.08 0.10
CA VAL A 111 -3.35 -7.65 0.42
C VAL A 111 -4.45 -7.36 1.43
N LEU A 112 -4.22 -6.31 2.22
CA LEU A 112 -5.25 -5.66 3.01
C LEU A 112 -5.61 -4.34 2.31
N LEU A 113 -6.90 -4.14 2.06
CA LEU A 113 -7.44 -2.99 1.37
C LEU A 113 -8.13 -2.07 2.37
N LEU A 114 -7.84 -0.78 2.27
CA LEU A 114 -8.46 0.27 3.07
C LEU A 114 -9.04 1.31 2.11
N SER A 115 -10.36 1.53 2.15
CA SER A 115 -10.99 2.53 1.31
C SER A 115 -10.67 3.95 1.80
N LYS A 116 -10.86 4.97 0.97
CA LYS A 116 -10.73 6.37 1.40
C LYS A 116 -11.65 6.69 2.58
N SER A 117 -12.92 6.29 2.49
CA SER A 117 -13.90 6.55 3.56
C SER A 117 -13.55 5.83 4.85
N ASP A 118 -13.02 4.61 4.76
CA ASP A 118 -12.57 3.86 5.93
C ASP A 118 -11.33 4.48 6.56
N LEU A 119 -10.41 5.01 5.75
CA LEU A 119 -9.24 5.74 6.23
C LEU A 119 -9.65 7.01 7.00
N ASP A 120 -10.58 7.79 6.45
CA ASP A 120 -11.09 9.01 7.08
C ASP A 120 -11.84 8.73 8.39
N GLU A 121 -12.61 7.63 8.45
CA GLU A 121 -13.26 7.16 9.68
C GLU A 121 -12.24 6.63 10.69
N LEU A 122 -11.21 5.92 10.23
CA LEU A 122 -10.16 5.37 11.08
C LEU A 122 -9.39 6.47 11.81
N TYR A 123 -9.09 7.59 11.14
CA TYR A 123 -8.47 8.74 11.79
C TYR A 123 -9.33 9.31 12.92
N ARG A 124 -10.65 9.32 12.74
CA ARG A 124 -11.58 9.79 13.78
C ARG A 124 -11.68 8.82 14.96
N LYS A 125 -11.72 7.51 14.70
CA LYS A 125 -11.87 6.48 15.76
C LYS A 125 -10.57 6.14 16.48
N VAL A 126 -9.44 6.18 15.78
CA VAL A 126 -8.12 5.82 16.31
C VAL A 126 -7.10 6.89 15.87
N PRO A 127 -7.08 8.08 16.49
CA PRO A 127 -6.24 9.21 16.04
C PRO A 127 -4.74 8.91 15.98
N ALA A 128 -4.25 7.96 16.78
CA ALA A 128 -2.87 7.49 16.70
C ALA A 128 -2.47 7.04 15.28
N THR A 129 -3.43 6.58 14.47
CA THR A 129 -3.20 6.12 13.09
C THR A 129 -2.78 7.25 12.15
N GLU A 130 -3.11 8.51 12.43
CA GLU A 130 -2.61 9.66 11.65
C GLU A 130 -1.07 9.71 11.71
N ARG A 131 -0.49 9.47 12.89
CA ARG A 131 0.97 9.39 13.06
C ARG A 131 1.55 8.22 12.24
N TYR A 132 0.88 7.06 12.25
CA TYR A 132 1.30 5.91 11.48
C TYR A 132 1.34 6.22 9.98
N PHE A 133 0.22 6.69 9.43
CA PHE A 133 0.12 6.98 8.00
C PHE A 133 0.99 8.16 7.59
N ARG A 134 1.17 9.19 8.43
CA ARG A 134 2.15 10.25 8.19
C ARG A 134 3.56 9.69 7.97
N ILE A 135 4.00 8.74 8.81
CA ILE A 135 5.33 8.11 8.67
C ILE A 135 5.38 7.23 7.41
N ILE A 136 4.32 6.48 7.10
CA ILE A 136 4.23 5.67 5.88
C ILE A 136 4.33 6.54 4.62
N PHE A 137 3.60 7.65 4.55
CA PHE A 137 3.67 8.58 3.42
C PHE A 137 5.03 9.25 3.30
N GLN A 138 5.65 9.66 4.41
CA GLN A 138 7.01 10.18 4.41
C GLN A 138 8.01 9.17 3.84
N ASN A 139 7.96 7.91 4.27
CA ASN A 139 8.83 6.85 3.76
C ASN A 139 8.58 6.57 2.27
N SER A 140 7.32 6.57 1.84
CA SER A 140 6.94 6.40 0.43
C SER A 140 7.49 7.54 -0.45
N LEU A 141 7.38 8.79 0.03
CA LEU A 141 7.92 9.95 -0.66
C LEU A 141 9.45 9.90 -0.76
N ILE A 142 10.15 9.55 0.33
CA ILE A 142 11.60 9.37 0.33
C ILE A 142 12.00 8.29 -0.69
N ALA A 143 11.34 7.13 -0.69
CA ALA A 143 11.63 6.06 -1.65
C ALA A 143 11.36 6.48 -3.10
N HIS A 144 10.31 7.27 -3.34
CA HIS A 144 10.02 7.84 -4.64
C HIS A 144 11.11 8.82 -5.10
N GLN A 145 11.56 9.74 -4.24
CA GLN A 145 12.66 10.66 -4.52
C GLN A 145 13.97 9.90 -4.84
N GLN A 146 14.30 8.87 -4.06
CA GLN A 146 15.48 8.04 -4.30
C GLN A 146 15.39 7.32 -5.67
N ARG A 147 14.20 6.87 -6.08
CA ARG A 147 14.01 6.30 -7.43
C ARG A 147 14.22 7.32 -8.54
N ILE A 148 13.71 8.54 -8.39
CA ILE A 148 13.95 9.62 -9.35
C ILE A 148 15.46 9.90 -9.47
N MET A 149 16.15 10.07 -8.34
CA MET A 149 17.59 10.28 -8.32
C MET A 149 18.34 9.14 -9.01
N ARG A 150 17.99 7.88 -8.72
CA ARG A 150 18.59 6.70 -9.36
C ARG A 150 18.35 6.67 -10.87
N ASN A 151 17.16 7.04 -11.33
CA ASN A 151 16.83 7.07 -12.76
C ASN A 151 17.65 8.11 -13.53
N HIS A 152 17.99 9.24 -12.89
CA HIS A 152 18.83 10.28 -13.50
C HIS A 152 20.34 10.00 -13.36
N ALA A 153 20.77 9.47 -12.22
CA ALA A 153 22.19 9.37 -11.88
C ALA A 153 22.86 8.09 -12.39
N TYR A 154 22.11 6.99 -12.52
CA TYR A 154 22.67 5.67 -12.78
C TYR A 154 22.29 5.15 -14.16
N ASN A 155 23.21 4.43 -14.80
CA ASN A 155 22.91 3.66 -15.99
C ASN A 155 22.07 2.40 -15.64
N ALA A 156 21.61 1.65 -16.65
CA ALA A 156 20.70 0.52 -16.44
C ALA A 156 21.29 -0.60 -15.54
N GLU A 157 22.59 -0.85 -15.63
CA GLU A 157 23.25 -1.90 -14.84
C GLU A 157 23.36 -1.51 -13.36
N GLU A 158 23.75 -0.26 -13.09
CA GLU A 158 23.87 0.28 -11.73
C GLU A 158 22.51 0.30 -11.01
N ARG A 159 21.43 0.59 -11.74
CA ARG A 159 20.05 0.53 -11.18
C ARG A 159 19.67 -0.88 -10.75
N TYR A 160 20.07 -1.90 -11.53
CA TYR A 160 19.78 -3.30 -11.19
C TYR A 160 20.54 -3.76 -9.94
N ARG A 161 21.80 -3.34 -9.77
CA ARG A 161 22.62 -3.73 -8.60
C ARG A 161 22.17 -3.14 -7.27
N GLN A 162 21.36 -2.08 -7.27
CA GLN A 162 20.83 -1.45 -6.06
C GLN A 162 19.41 -1.91 -5.68
N PHE A 163 18.88 -2.92 -6.38
CA PHE A 163 17.62 -3.59 -6.07
C PHE A 163 17.88 -4.81 -5.19
#